data_AF-A0A946LXH8-F1
#
_entry.id   AF-A0A946LXH8-F1
#
_cell.length_a   1.000
_cell.length_b   1.000
_cell.length_c   1.000
_cell.angle_alpha   90.00
_cell.angle_beta   90.00
_cell.angle_gamma   90.00
#
_symmetry.space_group_name_H-M   'P 1'
#
loop_
_entity.id
_entity.type
_entity.pdbx_description
1 polymer ?
#
loop_
_entity_poly.entity_id
_entity_poly.type
_entity_poly.pdbx_seq_one_letter_code
_entity_poly.pdbx_strand_id
1 'polypeptide(L)' 'MKTALFLLYLYSATASGHGGGLDGNGGHNNRKTGEYHCHREPCLSTH' A
#
# COMPACT_ATOMS: atom_id res chain seq x y z
N MET A 1 -18.79 3.02 31.35
CA MET A 1 -18.53 3.98 30.25
C MET A 1 -17.06 4.10 29.86
N LYS A 2 -16.10 4.23 30.80
CA LYS A 2 -14.66 4.31 30.49
C LYS A 2 -14.08 3.05 29.82
N THR A 3 -14.54 1.86 30.24
CA THR A 3 -14.16 0.58 29.65
C THR A 3 -14.60 0.43 28.20
N ALA A 4 -15.80 0.91 27.86
CA ALA A 4 -16.31 0.89 26.49
C ALA A 4 -15.49 1.80 25.56
N LEU A 5 -15.09 2.99 26.04
CA LEU A 5 -14.19 3.90 25.32
C LEU A 5 -12.81 3.27 25.05
N PHE A 6 -12.26 2.55 26.04
CA PHE A 6 -10.97 1.88 25.90
C PHE A 6 -11.00 0.76 24.84
N LEU A 7 -12.10 0.01 24.78
CA LEU A 7 -12.28 -1.05 23.78
C LEU A 7 -12.46 -0.49 22.35
N LEU A 8 -13.13 0.66 22.20
CA LEU A 8 -13.25 1.34 20.90
C LEU A 8 -11.89 1.80 20.34
N TYR A 9 -10.99 2.26 21.21
CA TYR A 9 -9.65 2.72 20.80
C TYR A 9 -8.78 1.59 20.24
N LEU A 10 -8.84 0.40 20.84
CA LEU A 10 -8.09 -0.77 20.39
C LEU A 10 -8.57 -1.30 19.03
N TYR A 11 -9.86 -1.13 18.71
CA TYR A 11 -10.45 -1.60 17.46
C TYR A 11 -9.94 -0.83 16.23
N SER A 12 -9.65 0.46 16.38
CA SER A 12 -9.17 1.34 15.30
C SER A 12 -7.77 0.99 14.77
N ALA A 13 -7.02 0.12 15.45
CA ALA A 13 -5.65 -0.25 15.05
C ALA A 13 -5.58 -1.23 13.87
N THR A 14 -6.70 -1.66 13.31
CA THR A 14 -6.78 -2.75 12.30
C THR A 14 -6.79 -2.29 10.85
N ALA A 15 -6.42 -1.04 10.56
CA ALA A 15 -6.38 -0.53 9.19
C ALA A 15 -5.16 -1.08 8.41
N SER A 16 -5.39 -2.05 7.51
CA SER A 16 -4.39 -2.50 6.54
C SER A 16 -4.38 -1.57 5.33
N GLY A 17 -3.25 -0.89 5.09
CA GLY A 17 -3.06 -0.11 3.87
C GLY A 17 -2.96 -1.05 2.66
N HIS A 18 -3.84 -0.86 1.66
CA HIS A 18 -3.62 -1.47 0.34
C HIS A 18 -2.56 -0.68 -0.42
N GLY A 19 -1.75 -1.37 -1.21
CA GLY A 19 -0.85 -0.74 -2.17
C GLY A 19 -1.61 0.05 -3.23
N GLY A 20 -0.96 1.05 -3.82
CA GLY A 20 -1.46 1.71 -5.03
C GLY A 20 -1.54 0.72 -6.21
N GLY A 21 -2.33 1.05 -7.23
CA GLY A 21 -2.44 0.22 -8.43
C GLY A 21 -1.10 0.05 -9.15
N LEU A 22 -0.82 -1.18 -9.58
CA LEU A 22 0.28 -1.49 -10.50
C LEU A 22 -0.26 -1.53 -11.93
N ASP A 23 0.61 -1.27 -12.90
CA ASP A 23 0.29 -1.50 -14.31
C ASP A 23 0.40 -2.99 -14.68
N GLY A 24 0.14 -3.29 -15.96
CA GLY A 24 0.21 -4.65 -16.50
C GLY A 24 1.60 -5.28 -16.48
N ASN A 25 2.66 -4.47 -16.35
CA ASN A 25 4.04 -4.95 -16.26
C ASN A 25 4.44 -5.30 -14.82
N GLY A 26 3.67 -4.88 -13.82
CA GLY A 26 3.96 -5.15 -12.41
C GLY A 26 4.71 -4.02 -11.69
N GLY A 27 4.71 -2.81 -12.23
CA GLY A 27 5.28 -1.62 -11.60
C GLY A 27 4.34 -0.43 -11.59
N HIS A 28 4.87 0.76 -11.32
CA HIS A 28 4.15 2.04 -11.46
C HIS A 28 5.09 3.22 -11.67
N ASN A 29 4.56 4.33 -12.20
CA ASN A 29 5.29 5.59 -12.31
C ASN A 29 5.09 6.48 -11.06
N ASN A 30 6.19 6.94 -10.48
CA ASN A 30 6.18 7.96 -9.45
C ASN A 30 5.95 9.35 -10.06
N ARG A 31 4.75 9.90 -9.90
CA ARG A 31 4.39 11.23 -10.47
C ARG A 31 5.26 12.38 -9.94
N LYS A 32 5.90 12.23 -8.79
CA LYS A 32 6.74 13.28 -8.19
C LYS A 32 8.14 13.32 -8.81
N THR A 33 8.73 12.16 -9.10
CA THR A 33 10.12 12.06 -9.56
C THR A 33 10.24 11.69 -11.05
N GLY A 34 9.18 11.12 -11.63
CA GLY A 34 9.19 10.56 -12.98
C GLY A 34 9.81 9.16 -13.07
N GLU A 35 10.23 8.57 -11.96
CA GLU A 35 10.84 7.24 -11.92
C GLU A 35 9.80 6.14 -12.01
N TYR A 36 10.17 5.01 -12.61
CA TYR A 36 9.35 3.81 -12.68
C TYR A 36 9.82 2.78 -11.65
N HIS A 37 8.91 2.29 -10.80
CA HIS A 37 9.22 1.39 -9.70
C HIS A 37 8.62 0.00 -9.96
N CYS A 38 9.45 -1.04 -9.91
CA CYS A 38 9.00 -2.42 -10.00
C CYS A 38 8.55 -2.96 -8.64
N HIS A 39 7.39 -3.63 -8.60
CA HIS A 39 6.84 -4.26 -7.39
C HIS A 39 6.66 -5.77 -7.53
N ARG A 40 6.39 -6.27 -8.75
CA ARG A 40 6.26 -7.70 -9.05
C ARG A 40 6.72 -8.03 -10.48
N GLU A 41 6.88 -9.32 -10.76
CA GLU A 41 7.11 -9.81 -12.12
C GLU A 41 5.95 -9.46 -13.05
N PRO A 42 6.19 -9.23 -14.35
CA PRO A 42 7.49 -9.36 -15.06
C PRO A 42 8.45 -8.17 -14.90
N CYS A 43 8.04 -7.07 -14.28
CA CYS A 43 8.85 -5.84 -14.16
C CYS A 43 10.26 -6.11 -13.64
N LEU A 44 10.36 -6.85 -12.53
CA LEU A 44 11.63 -7.11 -11.83
C LEU A 44 12.66 -7.89 -12.68
N SER A 45 12.20 -8.66 -13.66
CA SER A 45 13.05 -9.48 -14.53
C SER A 45 13.29 -8.88 -15.91
N THR A 46 12.61 -7.77 -16.23
CA THR A 46 12.63 -7.17 -17.58
C THR A 46 13.27 -5.78 -17.63
N HIS A 47 13.31 -5.06 -16.50
CA HIS A 47 13.94 -3.73 -16.37
C HIS A 47 15.38 -3.82 -15.84
#